data_AF-A0A2G6IGR7-F1
#
_entry.id   AF-A0A2G6IGR7-F1
#
_cell.length_a   1.000
_cell.length_b   1.000
_cell.length_c   1.000
_cell.angle_alpha   90.00
_cell.angle_beta   90.00
_cell.angle_gamma   90.00
#
_symmetry.space_group_name_H-M   'P 1'
#
loop_
_entity.id
_entity.type
_entity.pdbx_description
1 polymer ?
#
loop_
_entity_poly.entity_id
_entity_poly.type
_entity_poly.pdbx_seq_one_letter_code
_entity_poly.pdbx_strand_id
1 'polypeptide(L)'
;MTLTKLLVALSESDPTHPDRMARLGFLEWLGTQPDDSDPRAAAEHAVIRLNAFVANAPAVSAFRDLLAQAAAPLPPPRRRGGRPRVWH
;
A
#
# COMPACT_ATOMS: atom_id res chain seq x y z
N MET A 1 -15.51 2.85 3.42
CA MET A 1 -14.78 3.24 4.67
C MET A 1 -13.91 4.45 4.35
N THR A 2 -13.69 5.40 5.27
CA THR A 2 -12.72 6.50 5.04
C THR A 2 -11.36 6.16 5.66
N LEU A 3 -10.27 6.65 5.08
CA LEU A 3 -8.89 6.39 5.57
C LEU A 3 -8.74 6.69 7.07
N THR A 4 -9.32 7.79 7.56
CA THR A 4 -9.26 8.16 8.99
C THR A 4 -9.94 7.13 9.90
N LYS A 5 -11.11 6.60 9.51
CA LYS A 5 -11.81 5.58 10.30
C LYS A 5 -11.00 4.28 10.36
N LEU A 6 -10.33 3.95 9.26
CA LEU A 6 -9.45 2.79 9.18
C LEU A 6 -8.24 2.93 10.10
N LEU A 7 -7.61 4.11 10.14
CA LEU A 7 -6.48 4.37 11.04
C LEU A 7 -6.84 4.29 12.52
N VAL A 8 -8.04 4.76 12.90
CA VAL A 8 -8.56 4.61 14.27
C VAL A 8 -8.76 3.13 14.60
N ALA A 9 -9.41 2.37 13.72
CA ALA A 9 -9.63 0.94 13.91
C ALA A 9 -8.31 0.15 14.03
N LEU A 10 -7.29 0.48 13.22
CA LEU A 10 -5.96 -0.12 13.33
C LEU A 10 -5.26 0.27 14.63
N SER A 11 -5.44 1.50 15.12
CA SER A 11 -4.83 1.95 16.37
C SER A 11 -5.41 1.28 17.62
N GLU A 12 -6.68 0.87 17.56
CA GLU A 12 -7.39 0.16 18.63
C GLU A 12 -7.29 -1.37 18.49
N SER A 13 -6.72 -1.86 17.39
CA SER A 13 -6.66 -3.30 17.09
C SER A 13 -5.66 -4.06 17.96
N ASP A 14 -5.91 -5.36 18.11
CA ASP A 14 -5.05 -6.29 18.84
C ASP A 14 -3.60 -6.27 18.30
N PRO A 15 -2.60 -5.91 19.13
CA PRO A 15 -1.21 -5.85 18.71
C PRO A 15 -0.56 -7.21 18.44
N THR A 16 -1.25 -8.33 18.69
CA THR A 16 -0.71 -9.69 18.51
C THR A 16 -0.44 -10.03 17.04
N HIS A 17 -1.19 -9.43 16.10
CA HIS A 17 -1.06 -9.72 14.67
C HIS A 17 -1.10 -8.43 13.80
N PRO A 18 -0.13 -7.52 13.96
CA PRO A 18 -0.18 -6.19 13.36
C PRO A 18 -0.13 -6.24 11.83
N ASP A 19 0.66 -7.13 11.24
CA ASP A 19 0.75 -7.32 9.79
C ASP A 19 -0.57 -7.79 9.17
N ARG A 20 -1.29 -8.65 9.89
CA ARG A 20 -2.59 -9.17 9.43
C ARG A 20 -3.62 -8.05 9.39
N MET A 21 -3.69 -7.26 10.47
CA MET A 21 -4.60 -6.12 10.55
C MET A 21 -4.26 -5.07 9.50
N ALA A 22 -2.97 -4.76 9.32
CA ALA A 22 -2.50 -3.86 8.28
C ALA A 22 -2.89 -4.32 6.87
N ARG A 23 -2.73 -5.61 6.55
CA ARG A 23 -3.14 -6.17 5.24
C ARG A 23 -4.64 -6.08 5.01
N LEU A 24 -5.45 -6.41 6.01
CA LEU A 24 -6.91 -6.28 5.90
C LEU A 24 -7.31 -4.82 5.67
N GLY A 25 -6.73 -3.89 6.44
CA GLY A 25 -6.94 -2.46 6.24
C GLY A 25 -6.49 -1.98 4.84
N PHE A 26 -5.40 -2.52 4.31
CA PHE A 26 -4.94 -2.22 2.95
C PHE A 26 -5.91 -2.69 1.87
N LEU A 27 -6.45 -3.90 1.99
CA LEU A 27 -7.45 -4.41 1.06
C LEU A 27 -8.76 -3.62 1.14
N GLU A 28 -9.21 -3.26 2.34
CA GLU A 28 -10.37 -2.39 2.52
C GLU A 28 -10.15 -1.00 1.92
N TRP A 29 -8.98 -0.40 2.14
CA TRP A 29 -8.64 0.89 1.55
C TRP A 29 -8.59 0.83 0.03
N LEU A 30 -7.98 -0.21 -0.55
CA LEU A 30 -7.97 -0.44 -2.00
C LEU A 30 -9.38 -0.53 -2.57
N GLY A 31 -10.27 -1.28 -1.91
CA GLY A 31 -11.68 -1.41 -2.32
C GLY A 31 -12.50 -0.12 -2.20
N THR A 32 -11.95 0.95 -1.62
CA THR A 32 -12.60 2.27 -1.55
C THR A 32 -12.07 3.25 -2.59
N GLN A 33 -11.03 2.88 -3.36
CA GLN A 33 -10.50 3.74 -4.40
C GLN A 33 -11.43 3.74 -5.63
N PRO A 34 -11.56 4.87 -6.34
CA PRO A 34 -12.26 4.91 -7.62
C PRO A 34 -11.59 4.01 -8.67
N ASP A 35 -12.38 3.41 -9.57
CA ASP A 35 -11.87 2.50 -10.61
C ASP A 35 -10.82 3.14 -11.54
N ASP A 36 -10.92 4.45 -11.80
CA ASP A 36 -9.99 5.23 -12.64
C ASP A 36 -8.85 5.90 -11.83
N SER A 37 -8.70 5.58 -10.54
CA SER A 37 -7.62 6.18 -9.75
C SER A 37 -6.26 5.57 -10.09
N ASP A 38 -5.23 6.42 -10.19
CA ASP A 38 -3.85 5.94 -10.22
C ASP A 38 -3.50 5.38 -8.82
N PRO A 39 -3.29 4.06 -8.69
CA PRO A 39 -3.05 3.42 -7.40
C PRO A 39 -1.79 3.95 -6.72
N ARG A 40 -0.79 4.39 -7.50
CA ARG A 40 0.44 4.96 -6.96
C ARG A 40 0.17 6.34 -6.36
N ALA A 41 -0.46 7.23 -7.12
CA ALA A 41 -0.82 8.56 -6.63
C ALA A 41 -1.75 8.46 -5.40
N ALA A 42 -2.71 7.55 -5.42
CA ALA A 42 -3.59 7.29 -4.28
C ALA A 42 -2.81 6.83 -3.04
N ALA A 43 -1.83 5.93 -3.20
CA ALA A 43 -0.96 5.48 -2.12
C ALA A 43 -0.09 6.62 -1.57
N GLU A 44 0.51 7.45 -2.44
CA GLU A 44 1.29 8.63 -2.05
C GLU A 44 0.45 9.61 -1.21
N HIS A 45 -0.77 9.92 -1.66
CA HIS A 45 -1.71 10.77 -0.90
C HIS A 45 -2.09 10.16 0.45
N ALA A 46 -2.28 8.84 0.51
CA ALA A 46 -2.59 8.14 1.76
C ALA A 46 -1.42 8.22 2.75
N VAL A 47 -0.17 8.03 2.30
CA VAL A 47 1.05 8.16 3.14
C VAL A 47 1.15 9.57 3.73
N ILE A 48 0.92 10.62 2.92
CA ILE A 48 0.95 12.00 3.41
C ILE A 48 -0.07 12.21 4.54
N ARG A 49 -1.30 11.71 4.38
CA ARG A 49 -2.34 11.78 5.43
C ARG A 49 -1.97 10.98 6.68
N LEU A 50 -1.33 9.83 6.52
CA LEU A 50 -0.84 9.01 7.64
C LEU A 50 0.28 9.68 8.43
N ASN A 51 1.13 10.47 7.79
CA ASN A 51 2.20 11.19 8.49
C ASN A 51 1.64 12.28 9.42
N ALA A 52 0.44 12.81 9.12
CA ALA A 52 -0.27 13.73 10.01
C ALA A 52 -0.98 13.01 11.19
N PHE A 53 -1.10 11.67 11.13
CA PHE A 53 -1.75 10.89 12.19
C PHE A 53 -0.71 10.43 13.22
N VAL A 54 -0.77 11.01 14.42
CA VAL A 54 0.16 10.73 15.53
C VAL A 54 -0.35 9.51 16.32
N ALA A 55 -0.23 8.33 15.74
CA ALA A 55 -0.48 7.07 16.45
C ALA A 55 0.70 6.11 16.28
N ASN A 56 1.32 5.72 17.40
CA ASN A 56 2.42 4.75 17.46
C ASN A 56 1.89 3.32 17.64
N ALA A 57 0.88 2.94 16.86
CA ALA A 57 0.34 1.58 16.88
C ALA A 57 1.10 0.69 15.88
N PRO A 58 1.51 -0.54 16.25
CA PRO A 58 2.24 -1.44 15.36
C PRO A 58 1.51 -1.73 14.03
N ALA A 59 0.18 -1.90 14.07
CA ALA A 59 -0.62 -2.10 12.87
C ALA A 59 -0.67 -0.87 11.94
N VAL A 60 -0.63 0.34 12.51
CA VAL A 60 -0.55 1.60 11.73
C VAL A 60 0.81 1.72 11.05
N SER A 61 1.90 1.32 11.73
CA SER A 61 3.23 1.27 11.12
C SER A 61 3.30 0.29 9.96
N ALA A 62 2.83 -0.95 10.16
CA ALA A 62 2.81 -1.96 9.10
C ALA A 62 1.92 -1.53 7.91
N PHE A 63 0.80 -0.84 8.18
CA PHE A 63 -0.06 -0.29 7.14
C PHE A 63 0.63 0.84 6.34
N ARG A 64 1.39 1.71 7.01
CA ARG A 64 2.22 2.73 6.35
C ARG A 64 3.24 2.09 5.41
N ASP A 65 3.89 1.00 5.84
CA ASP A 65 4.88 0.30 5.03
C ASP A 65 4.26 -0.33 3.77
N LEU A 66 3.03 -0.85 3.87
CA LEU A 66 2.29 -1.35 2.70
C LEU A 66 1.97 -0.24 1.69
N LEU A 67 1.53 0.93 2.18
CA LEU A 67 1.25 2.08 1.31
C LEU A 67 2.54 2.61 0.66
N ALA A 68 3.64 2.67 1.40
CA ALA A 68 4.94 3.08 0.85
C ALA A 68 5.42 2.12 -0.25
N GLN A 69 5.21 0.81 -0.08
CA GLN A 69 5.49 -0.19 -1.12
C GLN A 69 4.60 -0.01 -2.35
N ALA A 70 3.31 0.29 -2.16
CA ALA A 70 2.38 0.55 -3.26
C ALA A 70 2.69 1.86 -4.02
N ALA A 71 3.28 2.84 -3.34
CA ALA A 71 3.75 4.09 -3.93
C ALA A 71 5.09 3.95 -4.67
N ALA A 72 5.83 2.86 -4.46
CA ALA A 72 7.13 2.68 -5.07
C ALA A 72 7.01 2.45 -6.59
N PRO A 73 7.91 3.04 -7.42
CA PRO A 73 7.95 2.76 -8.84
C PRO A 73 8.18 1.27 -9.09
N LEU A 74 7.34 0.66 -9.93
CA LEU A 74 7.59 -0.69 -10.40
C LEU A 74 8.91 -0.73 -11.18
N PRO A 75 9.77 -1.73 -10.95
CA PRO A 75 10.99 -1.88 -11.73
C PRO A 75 10.60 -2.07 -13.22
N PRO A 76 11.39 -1.51 -14.15
CA PRO A 76 11.09 -1.65 -15.57
C PRO A 76 11.04 -3.14 -15.95
N PRO A 77 10.10 -3.56 -16.80
CA PRO A 77 9.97 -4.95 -17.19
C PRO A 77 11.28 -5.41 -17.84
N ARG A 78 11.96 -6.37 -17.19
CA ARG A 78 13.16 -7.01 -17.72
C ARG A 78 12.78 -7.81 -18.96
N ARG A 79 13.03 -7.27 -20.16
CA ARG A 79 12.93 -8.01 -21.42
C ARG A 79 13.92 -9.18 -21.37
N ARG A 80 13.41 -10.40 -21.18
CA ARG A 80 14.19 -11.62 -21.32
C ARG A 80 14.59 -11.72 -22.79
N GLY A 81 15.89 -11.56 -23.07
CA GLY A 81 16.44 -11.32 -24.40
C GLY A 81 15.86 -12.22 -25.48
N GLY A 82 15.33 -11.60 -26.54
CA GLY A 82 15.06 -12.28 -27.78
C GLY A 82 16.38 -12.81 -28.33
N ARG A 83 16.46 -14.12 -28.57
CA ARG A 83 17.60 -14.73 -29.25
C ARG A 83 17.80 -14.01 -30.60
N PRO A 84 19.01 -13.55 -30.95
CA PRO A 84 19.26 -13.10 -32.31
C PRO A 84 19.02 -14.29 -33.24
N ARG A 85 18.11 -14.12 -34.20
CA ARG A 85 17.96 -15.06 -35.32
C ARG A 85 19.25 -14.97 -36.14
N VAL A 86 20.11 -15.96 -36.00
CA VAL A 86 21.25 -16.18 -36.90
C VAL A 86 20.68 -16.90 -38.13
N TRP A 87 20.76 -16.27 -39.29
CA TRP A 87 20.42 -16.90 -40.58
C TRP A 87 21.71 -17.53 -41.14
N HIS A 88 21.62 -18.80 -41.56
CA HIS A 88 22.62 -19.51 -42.36
C HIS A 88 22.08 -19.70 -43.78
#